data_AF-A0AAP0BAD3-F1
#
_entry.id   AF-A0AAP0BAD3-F1
#
_cell.length_a   1.000
_cell.length_b   1.000
_cell.length_c   1.000
_cell.angle_alpha   90.00
_cell.angle_beta   90.00
_cell.angle_gamma   90.00
#
_symmetry.space_group_name_H-M   'P 1'
#
loop_
_entity.id
_entity.type
_entity.pdbx_description
1 polymer ?
#
loop_
_entity_poly.entity_id
_entity_poly.type
_entity_poly.pdbx_seq_one_letter_code
_entity_poly.pdbx_strand_id
1 'polypeptide(L)'
;MDILCCHFCAYRALWLLVIWSIISFNSKGDSDPLVLSLKKESSYPKIIGCVPCSHEILMGSYFDTHKSLSDPDFRIFLDQETRSSDFCERMIHNIEIFGLSSLQRDLIGEGSHRKLITTMIFNDHPEFTHFVDDHFCEAVVVEYLPAGVFSDPFELQHLVGRKVFRDASVLGDTNLELPSALSSRSVVEIHSDAMNGTHKVVVQLPLHARYPLLDYRGYVNININEPDLLLRCRPKEDSELNACSWTLIDMGIFNGSSVAAWRTPCGNEAHAMAVTIITYLSALVCSLLIVLSSAFFSQKETNIA
;
A
#
# COMPACT_ATOMS: atom_id res chain seq x y z
N MET A 1 -55.75 13.07 22.43
CA MET A 1 -55.50 11.86 23.26
C MET A 1 -56.77 11.05 23.09
N ASP A 2 -56.93 10.10 22.17
CA ASP A 2 -56.22 8.81 22.08
C ASP A 2 -56.51 8.07 20.76
N ILE A 3 -55.94 8.48 19.61
CA ILE A 3 -56.06 7.69 18.35
C ILE A 3 -54.71 7.56 17.60
N LEU A 4 -53.64 8.27 17.99
CA LEU A 4 -52.37 8.26 17.25
C LEU A 4 -51.41 7.12 17.62
N CYS A 5 -51.73 6.26 18.60
CA CYS A 5 -50.77 5.28 19.13
C CYS A 5 -50.87 3.87 18.48
N CYS A 6 -51.95 3.56 17.75
CA CYS A 6 -52.18 2.20 17.24
C CYS A 6 -51.61 1.91 15.84
N HIS A 7 -51.26 2.91 15.03
CA HIS A 7 -50.83 2.66 13.65
C HIS A 7 -49.30 2.48 13.47
N PHE A 8 -48.50 2.82 14.46
CA PHE A 8 -47.02 2.75 14.37
C PHE A 8 -46.42 1.45 14.93
N CYS A 9 -47.20 0.63 15.64
CA CYS A 9 -46.70 -0.60 16.26
C CYS A 9 -46.74 -1.82 15.29
N ALA A 10 -47.62 -1.81 14.29
CA ALA A 10 -47.77 -2.93 13.35
C ALA A 10 -46.66 -2.99 12.28
N TYR A 11 -46.00 -1.88 11.96
CA TYR A 11 -44.94 -1.83 10.94
C TYR A 11 -43.55 -2.21 11.45
N ARG A 12 -43.31 -2.23 12.77
CA ARG A 12 -42.03 -2.65 13.37
C ARG A 12 -41.86 -4.16 13.45
N ALA A 13 -42.96 -4.91 13.57
CA ALA A 13 -42.92 -6.38 13.68
C ALA A 13 -42.72 -7.07 12.31
N LEU A 14 -43.15 -6.44 11.21
CA LEU A 14 -43.05 -7.03 9.87
C LEU A 14 -41.63 -6.94 9.27
N TRP A 15 -40.83 -5.97 9.69
CA TRP A 15 -39.45 -5.81 9.23
C TRP A 15 -38.43 -6.75 9.90
N LEU A 16 -38.77 -7.32 11.07
CA LEU A 16 -37.88 -8.22 11.81
C LEU A 16 -38.03 -9.70 11.42
N LEU A 17 -39.12 -10.08 10.73
CA LEU A 17 -39.37 -11.48 10.35
C LEU A 17 -38.79 -11.89 8.99
N VAL A 18 -38.40 -10.94 8.14
CA VAL A 18 -37.76 -11.24 6.84
C VAL A 18 -36.26 -11.49 6.97
N ILE A 19 -35.64 -11.11 8.09
CA ILE A 19 -34.18 -11.19 8.29
C ILE A 19 -33.73 -12.59 8.78
N TRP A 20 -34.64 -13.49 9.18
CA TRP A 20 -34.24 -14.71 9.92
C TRP A 20 -34.45 -16.06 9.20
N SER A 21 -34.86 -16.10 7.93
CA SER A 21 -35.27 -17.36 7.27
C SER A 21 -34.44 -17.83 6.07
N ILE A 22 -33.30 -17.22 5.73
CA ILE A 22 -32.47 -17.69 4.60
C ILE A 22 -30.98 -17.72 4.94
N ILE A 23 -30.54 -18.45 5.97
CA ILE A 23 -29.16 -18.93 6.03
C ILE A 23 -29.12 -20.33 6.65
N SER A 24 -29.14 -21.35 5.79
CA SER A 24 -28.66 -22.70 6.13
C SER A 24 -28.25 -23.40 4.85
N PHE A 25 -26.98 -23.27 4.45
CA PHE A 25 -26.38 -24.17 3.47
C PHE A 25 -24.95 -24.54 3.88
N ASN A 26 -24.74 -25.85 3.96
CA ASN A 26 -23.49 -26.54 4.26
C ASN A 26 -22.42 -26.25 3.19
N SER A 27 -21.22 -25.90 3.64
CA SER A 27 -20.01 -25.81 2.79
C SER A 27 -19.21 -27.11 2.91
N LYS A 28 -19.03 -27.81 1.79
CA LYS A 28 -18.08 -28.91 1.64
C LYS A 28 -16.89 -28.35 0.86
N GLY A 29 -15.73 -28.29 1.51
CA GLY A 29 -14.49 -27.81 0.88
C GLY A 29 -13.90 -28.84 -0.06
N ASP A 30 -13.17 -28.38 -1.08
CA ASP A 30 -11.78 -28.82 -1.29
C ASP A 30 -11.00 -27.91 -2.27
N SER A 31 -9.71 -27.88 -1.99
CA SER A 31 -8.49 -27.62 -2.78
C SER A 31 -8.28 -26.33 -3.60
N ASP A 32 -7.18 -25.66 -3.21
CA ASP A 32 -6.49 -24.55 -3.89
C ASP A 32 -5.62 -25.05 -5.06
N PRO A 33 -5.48 -24.29 -6.16
CA PRO A 33 -4.37 -24.48 -7.07
C PRO A 33 -3.17 -23.62 -6.62
N LEU A 34 -2.06 -24.31 -6.41
CA LEU A 34 -0.71 -23.79 -6.18
C LEU A 34 -0.29 -22.78 -7.26
N VAL A 35 -0.01 -21.55 -6.85
CA VAL A 35 0.76 -20.59 -7.65
C VAL A 35 2.24 -20.78 -7.31
N LEU A 36 3.00 -21.23 -8.30
CA LEU A 36 4.43 -21.48 -8.22
C LEU A 36 5.20 -20.15 -8.11
N SER A 37 5.61 -19.78 -6.90
CA SER A 37 6.53 -18.67 -6.68
C SER A 37 7.97 -19.12 -7.01
N LEU A 38 8.56 -18.52 -8.03
CA LEU A 38 9.94 -18.75 -8.43
C LEU A 38 10.84 -18.13 -7.36
N LYS A 39 11.51 -18.98 -6.57
CA LYS A 39 12.38 -18.59 -5.46
C LYS A 39 13.61 -17.85 -6.03
N LYS A 40 13.69 -16.54 -5.79
CA LYS A 40 14.87 -15.71 -6.11
C LYS A 40 15.97 -16.03 -5.09
N GLU A 41 17.23 -16.03 -5.52
CA GLU A 41 18.37 -16.36 -4.65
C GLU A 41 18.76 -15.13 -3.82
N SER A 42 19.20 -15.34 -2.57
CA SER A 42 19.57 -14.24 -1.67
C SER A 42 20.77 -13.50 -2.23
N SER A 43 20.72 -12.17 -2.22
CA SER A 43 21.78 -11.32 -2.75
C SER A 43 22.42 -10.50 -1.62
N TYR A 44 23.73 -10.30 -1.70
CA TYR A 44 24.51 -9.52 -0.74
C TYR A 44 24.40 -8.02 -1.06
N PRO A 45 24.67 -7.13 -0.07
CA PRO A 45 24.72 -5.70 -0.32
C PRO A 45 25.70 -5.36 -1.45
N LYS A 46 25.33 -4.42 -2.31
CA LYS A 46 26.12 -3.98 -3.47
C LYS A 46 26.10 -2.45 -3.56
N ILE A 47 27.26 -1.83 -3.70
CA ILE A 47 27.33 -0.38 -4.00
C ILE A 47 26.92 -0.23 -5.46
N ILE A 48 25.88 0.58 -5.68
CA ILE A 48 25.40 0.89 -7.03
C ILE A 48 26.24 2.04 -7.60
N GLY A 49 26.39 3.12 -6.83
CA GLY A 49 27.30 4.23 -7.15
C GLY A 49 26.79 5.56 -6.58
N CYS A 50 27.16 6.68 -7.22
CA CYS A 50 26.76 8.01 -6.77
C CYS A 50 25.51 8.50 -7.49
N VAL A 51 24.57 9.11 -6.77
CA VAL A 51 23.45 9.89 -7.35
C VAL A 51 23.51 11.34 -6.86
N PRO A 52 23.20 12.34 -7.70
CA PRO A 52 23.20 13.74 -7.28
C PRO A 52 22.10 13.99 -6.25
N CYS A 53 22.33 14.93 -5.31
CA CYS A 53 21.33 15.29 -4.30
C CYS A 53 20.05 15.92 -4.88
N SER A 54 20.05 16.33 -6.15
CA SER A 54 18.85 16.78 -6.86
C SER A 54 17.86 15.66 -7.14
N HIS A 55 18.29 14.39 -7.14
CA HIS A 55 17.39 13.23 -7.25
C HIS A 55 16.83 12.89 -5.87
N GLU A 56 15.80 13.64 -5.47
CA GLU A 56 15.14 13.44 -4.18
C GLU A 56 14.42 12.08 -4.12
N ILE A 57 13.72 11.73 -5.21
CA ILE A 57 13.03 10.43 -5.45
C ILE A 57 13.70 9.71 -6.63
N LEU A 58 14.27 8.53 -6.39
CA LEU A 58 15.01 7.74 -7.38
C LEU A 58 14.10 7.18 -8.48
N MET A 59 12.97 6.59 -8.06
CA MET A 59 11.97 6.00 -8.94
C MET A 59 11.26 7.06 -9.78
N GLY A 60 11.16 8.29 -9.28
CA GLY A 60 10.66 9.45 -10.03
C GLY A 60 11.54 9.79 -11.21
N SER A 61 12.84 9.85 -10.98
CA SER A 61 13.84 10.10 -12.03
C SER A 61 13.81 9.01 -13.11
N TYR A 62 13.69 7.74 -12.68
CA TYR A 62 13.52 6.61 -13.60
C TYR A 62 12.22 6.71 -14.41
N PHE A 63 11.10 6.94 -13.74
CA PHE A 63 9.77 6.99 -14.37
C PHE A 63 9.64 8.15 -15.34
N ASP A 64 10.26 9.30 -15.06
CA ASP A 64 10.25 10.44 -15.97
C ASP A 64 10.95 10.14 -17.30
N THR A 65 11.97 9.30 -17.26
CA THR A 65 12.75 8.91 -18.44
C THR A 65 12.10 7.74 -19.19
N HIS A 66 11.62 6.71 -18.49
CA HIS A 66 11.23 5.43 -19.09
C HIS A 66 9.72 5.22 -19.17
N LYS A 67 8.92 5.96 -18.40
CA LYS A 67 7.45 5.83 -18.31
C LYS A 67 6.99 4.37 -18.07
N SER A 68 7.80 3.61 -17.34
CA SER A 68 7.58 2.20 -16.99
C SER A 68 7.73 2.00 -15.48
N LEU A 69 7.04 1.00 -14.93
CA LEU A 69 7.06 0.64 -13.49
C LEU A 69 7.47 -0.82 -13.27
N SER A 70 8.36 -1.30 -14.14
CA SER A 70 8.91 -2.65 -14.10
C SER A 70 10.12 -2.73 -13.16
N ASP A 71 10.05 -3.60 -12.15
CA ASP A 71 11.14 -3.92 -11.20
C ASP A 71 12.49 -4.23 -11.90
N PRO A 72 12.58 -5.20 -12.82
CA PRO A 72 13.87 -5.52 -13.44
C PRO A 72 14.48 -4.34 -14.19
N ASP A 73 13.65 -3.51 -14.82
CA ASP A 73 14.12 -2.34 -15.57
C ASP A 73 14.63 -1.23 -14.65
N PHE A 74 14.02 -1.06 -13.46
CA PHE A 74 14.50 -0.11 -12.47
C PHE A 74 15.87 -0.51 -11.92
N ARG A 75 16.08 -1.79 -11.60
CA ARG A 75 17.41 -2.28 -11.16
C ARG A 75 18.48 -2.10 -12.23
N ILE A 76 18.15 -2.36 -13.50
CA ILE A 76 19.05 -2.10 -14.63
C ILE A 76 19.36 -0.60 -14.76
N PHE A 77 18.36 0.26 -14.59
CA PHE A 77 18.54 1.70 -14.60
C PHE A 77 19.46 2.17 -13.47
N LEU A 78 19.25 1.67 -12.25
CA LEU A 78 20.11 1.98 -11.11
C LEU A 78 21.56 1.63 -11.42
N ASP A 79 21.83 0.45 -11.98
CA ASP A 79 23.19 0.03 -12.38
C ASP A 79 23.81 0.90 -13.51
N GLN A 80 22.99 1.55 -14.35
CA GLN A 80 23.44 2.34 -15.51
C GLN A 80 23.61 3.84 -15.19
N GLU A 81 22.68 4.44 -14.46
CA GLU A 81 22.64 5.89 -14.20
C GLU A 81 23.64 6.32 -13.13
N THR A 82 23.98 5.43 -12.21
CA THR A 82 25.06 5.69 -11.25
C THR A 82 26.40 5.67 -11.96
N ARG A 83 26.90 6.85 -12.33
CA ARG A 83 28.28 6.99 -12.80
C ARG A 83 29.21 6.40 -11.75
N SER A 84 29.92 5.33 -12.10
CA SER A 84 31.13 4.88 -11.40
C SER A 84 32.13 6.02 -11.49
N SER A 85 32.06 6.95 -10.54
CA SER A 85 33.16 7.84 -10.24
C SER A 85 33.90 7.21 -9.08
N ASP A 86 35.23 7.10 -9.19
CA ASP A 86 36.16 6.60 -8.16
C ASP A 86 35.96 7.24 -6.76
N PHE A 87 35.12 8.26 -6.62
CA PHE A 87 34.90 9.01 -5.39
C PHE A 87 33.94 8.29 -4.42
N CYS A 88 32.85 7.66 -4.88
CA CYS A 88 31.95 6.93 -3.96
C CYS A 88 32.50 5.57 -3.54
N GLU A 89 33.25 4.90 -4.42
CA GLU A 89 33.90 3.63 -4.09
C GLU A 89 34.98 3.81 -3.00
N ARG A 90 35.63 4.98 -2.97
CA ARG A 90 36.58 5.35 -1.90
C ARG A 90 35.92 5.65 -0.55
N MET A 91 34.62 5.94 -0.50
CA MET A 91 33.93 6.23 0.78
C MET A 91 33.57 4.96 1.57
N ILE A 92 33.51 3.78 0.92
CA ILE A 92 33.12 2.53 1.57
C ILE A 92 34.22 1.50 1.38
N HIS A 93 35.09 1.38 2.38
CA HIS A 93 36.18 0.40 2.38
C HIS A 93 35.70 -1.04 2.64
N ASN A 94 34.55 -1.21 3.28
CA ASN A 94 33.98 -2.51 3.60
C ASN A 94 32.45 -2.48 3.44
N ILE A 95 31.93 -3.17 2.42
CA ILE A 95 30.51 -3.23 2.13
C ILE A 95 29.73 -4.15 3.08
N GLU A 96 30.43 -5.09 3.73
CA GLU A 96 29.82 -6.09 4.61
C GLU A 96 29.22 -5.47 5.88
N ILE A 97 29.63 -4.23 6.22
CA ILE A 97 29.08 -3.48 7.36
C ILE A 97 27.61 -3.09 7.16
N PHE A 98 27.14 -3.01 5.90
CA PHE A 98 25.78 -2.62 5.55
C PHE A 98 24.82 -3.80 5.48
N GLY A 99 25.18 -4.98 5.96
CA GLY A 99 24.29 -6.14 5.90
C GLY A 99 22.99 -5.96 6.70
N LEU A 100 21.90 -6.52 6.18
CA LEU A 100 20.63 -6.65 6.91
C LEU A 100 20.63 -7.98 7.66
N SER A 101 20.36 -7.95 8.98
CA SER A 101 20.24 -9.17 9.80
C SER A 101 18.87 -9.80 9.67
N SER A 102 17.81 -8.99 9.54
CA SER A 102 16.46 -9.48 9.31
C SER A 102 15.56 -8.46 8.62
N LEU A 103 14.63 -8.98 7.82
CA LEU A 103 13.53 -8.25 7.21
C LEU A 103 12.21 -8.89 7.65
N GLN A 104 11.39 -8.16 8.40
CA GLN A 104 10.05 -8.60 8.79
C GLN A 104 9.00 -7.72 8.11
N ARG A 105 7.97 -8.36 7.56
CA ARG A 105 6.89 -7.68 6.85
C ARG A 105 5.53 -8.17 7.35
N ASP A 106 4.78 -7.26 7.95
CA ASP A 106 3.48 -7.55 8.55
C ASP A 106 2.41 -6.64 7.96
N LEU A 107 1.27 -7.23 7.57
CA LEU A 107 0.12 -6.47 7.12
C LEU A 107 -0.92 -6.41 8.24
N ILE A 108 -1.05 -5.23 8.87
CA ILE A 108 -1.93 -5.03 10.02
C ILE A 108 -3.24 -4.33 9.62
N GLY A 109 -4.29 -4.60 10.39
CA GLY A 109 -5.64 -4.06 10.17
C GLY A 109 -6.56 -5.05 9.46
N GLU A 110 -7.79 -4.59 9.20
CA GLU A 110 -8.86 -5.39 8.60
C GLU A 110 -9.52 -4.66 7.41
N GLY A 111 -10.18 -5.42 6.54
CA GLY A 111 -10.88 -4.86 5.38
C GLY A 111 -9.94 -4.37 4.26
N SER A 112 -10.38 -3.30 3.58
CA SER A 112 -9.74 -2.72 2.40
C SER A 112 -8.70 -1.63 2.72
N HIS A 113 -8.61 -1.16 3.95
CA HIS A 113 -7.54 -0.24 4.38
C HIS A 113 -6.66 -0.96 5.40
N ARG A 114 -5.39 -1.15 5.07
CA ARG A 114 -4.40 -1.82 5.92
C ARG A 114 -3.10 -1.05 5.97
N LYS A 115 -2.21 -1.42 6.89
CA LYS A 115 -0.86 -0.86 6.95
C LYS A 115 0.14 -1.98 6.76
N LEU A 116 1.03 -1.82 5.80
CA LEU A 116 2.19 -2.68 5.61
C LEU A 116 3.33 -2.15 6.49
N ILE A 117 3.69 -2.93 7.49
CA ILE A 117 4.82 -2.66 8.37
C ILE A 117 6.02 -3.40 7.81
N THR A 118 7.02 -2.65 7.36
CA THR A 118 8.33 -3.18 6.97
C THR A 118 9.34 -2.83 8.05
N THR A 119 9.83 -3.85 8.75
CA THR A 119 10.86 -3.74 9.79
C THR A 119 12.18 -4.27 9.25
N MET A 120 13.16 -3.38 9.16
CA MET A 120 14.53 -3.67 8.76
C MET A 120 15.42 -3.63 9.99
N ILE A 121 16.13 -4.71 10.26
CA ILE A 121 17.15 -4.77 11.32
C ILE A 121 18.50 -4.96 10.65
N PHE A 122 19.41 -4.03 10.87
CA PHE A 122 20.75 -4.04 10.31
C PHE A 122 21.67 -4.91 11.18
N ASN A 123 22.80 -5.35 10.62
CA ASN A 123 23.81 -6.04 11.37
C ASN A 123 24.41 -5.10 12.42
N ASP A 124 24.59 -5.61 13.64
CA ASP A 124 25.29 -4.88 14.70
C ASP A 124 26.80 -4.95 14.44
N HIS A 125 27.29 -4.03 13.59
CA HIS A 125 28.70 -3.87 13.28
C HIS A 125 29.19 -2.52 13.82
N PRO A 126 30.26 -2.47 14.64
CA PRO A 126 30.74 -1.22 15.24
C PRO A 126 31.11 -0.17 14.19
N GLU A 127 31.70 -0.61 13.07
CA GLU A 127 32.03 0.29 11.95
C GLU A 127 30.79 0.85 11.25
N PHE A 128 29.65 0.13 11.24
CA PHE A 128 28.40 0.64 10.70
C PHE A 128 27.87 1.80 11.55
N THR A 129 27.91 1.66 12.88
CA THR A 129 27.52 2.74 13.81
C THR A 129 28.37 3.99 13.60
N HIS A 130 29.70 3.83 13.57
CA HIS A 130 30.61 4.95 13.29
C HIS A 130 30.33 5.60 11.93
N PHE A 131 30.10 4.78 10.90
CA PHE A 131 29.79 5.30 9.57
C PHE A 131 28.51 6.14 9.57
N VAL A 132 27.42 5.68 10.19
CA VAL A 132 26.15 6.42 10.26
C VAL A 132 26.23 7.65 11.18
N ASP A 133 27.15 7.66 12.15
CA ASP A 133 27.41 8.83 12.98
C ASP A 133 28.17 9.93 12.22
N ASP A 134 28.99 9.57 11.23
CA ASP A 134 29.74 10.52 10.40
C ASP A 134 28.99 10.93 9.11
N HIS A 135 27.92 10.23 8.77
CA HIS A 135 27.16 10.42 7.52
C HIS A 135 25.68 10.71 7.76
N PHE A 136 25.06 11.52 6.91
CA PHE A 136 23.60 11.52 6.79
C PHE A 136 23.21 10.29 6.00
N CYS A 137 22.42 9.39 6.59
CA CYS A 137 22.01 8.13 5.97
C CYS A 137 20.49 7.96 5.92
N GLU A 138 20.06 7.55 4.73
CA GLU A 138 18.73 7.40 4.14
C GLU A 138 18.29 5.96 3.96
N ALA A 139 17.37 5.40 4.75
CA ALA A 139 16.75 4.13 4.36
C ALA A 139 15.68 4.42 3.30
N VAL A 140 15.84 3.83 2.11
CA VAL A 140 14.91 3.98 0.99
C VAL A 140 14.24 2.64 0.73
N VAL A 141 12.90 2.63 0.79
CA VAL A 141 12.08 1.45 0.54
C VAL A 141 11.25 1.70 -0.72
N VAL A 142 11.43 0.87 -1.74
CA VAL A 142 10.63 0.90 -2.98
C VAL A 142 9.66 -0.27 -2.98
N GLU A 143 8.39 0.01 -2.74
CA GLU A 143 7.30 -0.96 -2.67
C GLU A 143 6.54 -1.03 -4.00
N TYR A 144 6.58 -2.20 -4.64
CA TYR A 144 5.82 -2.46 -5.87
C TYR A 144 4.43 -3.01 -5.54
N LEU A 145 3.41 -2.18 -5.71
CA LEU A 145 2.04 -2.56 -5.42
C LEU A 145 1.39 -3.26 -6.64
N PRO A 146 0.69 -4.39 -6.42
CA PRO A 146 -0.04 -5.06 -7.48
C PRO A 146 -1.23 -4.21 -7.95
N ALA A 147 -1.78 -4.52 -9.12
CA ALA A 147 -3.03 -3.92 -9.56
C ALA A 147 -4.12 -4.14 -8.51
N GLY A 148 -4.90 -3.10 -8.26
CA GLY A 148 -5.99 -3.11 -7.29
C GLY A 148 -5.56 -2.67 -5.89
N VAL A 149 -4.27 -2.42 -5.65
CA VAL A 149 -3.74 -1.88 -4.40
C VAL A 149 -2.98 -0.61 -4.68
N PHE A 150 -3.20 0.42 -3.86
CA PHE A 150 -2.49 1.70 -3.97
C PHE A 150 -2.26 2.29 -2.58
N SER A 151 -1.37 3.27 -2.51
CA SER A 151 -1.22 4.15 -1.34
C SER A 151 -1.73 5.53 -1.72
N ASP A 152 -2.48 6.18 -0.83
CA ASP A 152 -3.05 7.51 -1.10
C ASP A 152 -1.93 8.58 -1.02
N PRO A 153 -1.65 9.32 -2.12
CA PRO A 153 -0.65 10.38 -2.12
C PRO A 153 -0.90 11.44 -1.05
N PHE A 154 -2.16 11.77 -0.73
CA PHE A 154 -2.48 12.77 0.28
C PHE A 154 -2.19 12.25 1.70
N GLU A 155 -2.41 10.97 1.94
CA GLU A 155 -2.06 10.32 3.20
C GLU A 155 -0.53 10.29 3.39
N LEU A 156 0.22 9.96 2.34
CA LEU A 156 1.69 10.00 2.38
C LEU A 156 2.24 11.41 2.59
N GLN A 157 1.72 12.42 1.89
CA GLN A 157 2.10 13.81 2.11
C GLN A 157 1.87 14.26 3.55
N HIS A 158 0.79 13.79 4.18
CA HIS A 158 0.51 14.06 5.58
C HIS A 158 1.51 13.38 6.53
N LEU A 159 1.95 12.16 6.20
CA LEU A 159 3.01 11.46 6.96
C LEU A 159 4.36 12.17 6.83
N VAL A 160 4.70 12.67 5.64
CA VAL A 160 5.88 13.52 5.41
C VAL A 160 5.77 14.83 6.21
N GLY A 161 4.62 15.52 6.14
CA GLY A 161 4.39 16.77 6.89
C GLY A 161 4.46 16.60 8.41
N ARG A 162 4.16 15.40 8.91
CA ARG A 162 4.31 15.01 10.33
C ARG A 162 5.69 14.47 10.69
N LYS A 163 6.63 14.45 9.74
CA LYS A 163 7.99 13.92 9.89
C LYS A 163 8.01 12.44 10.31
N VAL A 164 6.98 11.68 9.91
CA VAL A 164 6.99 10.21 10.03
C VAL A 164 7.90 9.63 8.96
N PHE A 165 7.82 10.17 7.75
CA PHE A 165 8.77 9.93 6.67
C PHE A 165 9.55 11.21 6.40
N ARG A 166 10.79 11.05 5.95
CA ARG A 166 11.60 12.17 5.46
C ARG A 166 11.05 12.67 4.14
N ASP A 167 10.72 11.72 3.26
CA ASP A 167 10.03 11.96 2.01
C ASP A 167 9.28 10.70 1.56
N ALA A 168 8.27 10.83 0.71
CA ALA A 168 7.54 9.72 0.13
C ALA A 168 6.84 10.12 -1.17
N SER A 169 6.85 9.23 -2.16
CA SER A 169 6.20 9.46 -3.45
C SER A 169 5.49 8.21 -3.96
N VAL A 170 4.37 8.41 -4.67
CA VAL A 170 3.63 7.34 -5.36
C VAL A 170 3.66 7.60 -6.85
N LEU A 171 4.04 6.58 -7.61
CA LEU A 171 4.09 6.59 -9.07
C LEU A 171 3.13 5.56 -9.65
N GLY A 172 2.55 5.86 -10.80
CA GLY A 172 1.58 5.00 -11.47
C GLY A 172 0.14 5.30 -11.07
N ASP A 173 -0.65 4.23 -10.89
CA ASP A 173 -2.10 4.37 -10.68
C ASP A 173 -2.45 4.74 -9.23
N THR A 174 -2.90 5.97 -9.04
CA THR A 174 -3.35 6.52 -7.75
C THR A 174 -4.84 6.87 -7.73
N ASN A 175 -5.60 6.49 -8.77
CA ASN A 175 -7.02 6.85 -8.87
C ASN A 175 -7.88 6.04 -7.90
N LEU A 176 -8.27 6.67 -6.80
CA LEU A 176 -9.11 6.10 -5.74
C LEU A 176 -10.44 5.50 -6.28
N GLU A 177 -10.98 6.06 -7.35
CA GLU A 177 -12.32 5.74 -7.87
C GLU A 177 -12.30 4.58 -8.88
N LEU A 178 -11.13 4.16 -9.36
CA LEU A 178 -11.05 3.07 -10.32
C LEU A 178 -11.35 1.72 -9.63
N PRO A 179 -12.19 0.85 -10.22
CA PRO A 179 -12.35 -0.51 -9.74
C PRO A 179 -11.07 -1.32 -9.96
N SER A 180 -10.87 -2.39 -9.19
CA SER A 180 -9.66 -3.23 -9.30
C SER A 180 -9.47 -3.80 -10.72
N ALA A 181 -10.55 -4.15 -11.42
CA ALA A 181 -10.51 -4.69 -12.78
C ALA A 181 -9.95 -3.71 -13.84
N LEU A 182 -9.97 -2.40 -13.57
CA LEU A 182 -9.44 -1.36 -14.47
C LEU A 182 -8.18 -0.69 -13.91
N SER A 183 -7.72 -1.15 -12.75
CA SER A 183 -6.55 -0.59 -12.10
C SER A 183 -5.26 -1.08 -12.73
N SER A 184 -4.24 -0.24 -12.67
CA SER A 184 -2.87 -0.58 -13.02
C SER A 184 -2.01 -0.68 -11.76
N ARG A 185 -0.74 -1.04 -11.94
CA ARG A 185 0.23 -1.11 -10.83
C ARG A 185 0.65 0.29 -10.40
N SER A 186 1.07 0.41 -9.15
CA SER A 186 1.70 1.60 -8.61
C SER A 186 2.97 1.23 -7.85
N VAL A 187 3.89 2.17 -7.73
CA VAL A 187 5.13 2.02 -6.96
C VAL A 187 5.20 3.13 -5.93
N VAL A 188 5.56 2.78 -4.70
CA VAL A 188 5.75 3.75 -3.61
C VAL A 188 7.21 3.76 -3.23
N GLU A 189 7.85 4.93 -3.27
CA GLU A 189 9.19 5.14 -2.73
C GLU A 189 9.07 5.91 -1.41
N ILE A 190 9.73 5.40 -0.37
CA ILE A 190 9.66 5.96 0.98
C ILE A 190 11.09 6.18 1.48
N HIS A 191 11.35 7.38 1.97
CA HIS A 191 12.60 7.76 2.62
C HIS A 191 12.37 7.89 4.12
N SER A 192 13.12 7.10 4.88
CA SER A 192 13.11 7.12 6.34
C SER A 192 14.52 7.38 6.83
N ASP A 193 14.67 8.16 7.90
CA ASP A 193 15.98 8.35 8.52
C ASP A 193 16.56 6.99 8.93
N ALA A 194 17.78 6.71 8.49
CA ALA A 194 18.31 5.36 8.58
C ALA A 194 18.52 4.92 10.03
N MET A 195 18.85 5.80 10.98
CA MET A 195 19.12 5.39 12.36
C MET A 195 19.04 6.55 13.36
N ASN A 196 18.44 6.28 14.53
CA ASN A 196 18.62 7.06 15.77
C ASN A 196 19.08 6.12 16.91
N GLY A 197 20.13 5.34 16.66
CA GLY A 197 20.83 4.52 17.68
C GLY A 197 20.32 3.10 17.94
N THR A 198 19.39 2.55 17.14
CA THR A 198 18.75 1.24 17.42
C THR A 198 18.99 0.14 16.37
N HIS A 199 19.86 0.37 15.36
CA HIS A 199 20.10 -0.54 14.22
C HIS A 199 18.81 -1.04 13.54
N LYS A 200 17.70 -0.31 13.69
CA LYS A 200 16.36 -0.74 13.32
C LYS A 200 15.59 0.41 12.67
N VAL A 201 15.06 0.13 11.49
CA VAL A 201 14.15 1.03 10.76
C VAL A 201 12.80 0.37 10.63
N VAL A 202 11.73 1.12 10.92
CA VAL A 202 10.35 0.65 10.80
C VAL A 202 9.57 1.61 9.92
N VAL A 203 9.10 1.10 8.78
CA VAL A 203 8.26 1.84 7.84
C VAL A 203 6.83 1.32 7.94
N GLN A 204 5.86 2.22 8.07
CA GLN A 204 4.43 1.89 8.12
C GLN A 204 3.71 2.51 6.93
N LEU A 205 3.60 1.77 5.84
CA LEU A 205 2.96 2.21 4.61
C LEU A 205 1.44 1.97 4.67
N PRO A 206 0.59 3.01 4.66
CA PRO A 206 -0.85 2.82 4.49
C PRO A 206 -1.17 2.34 3.07
N LEU A 207 -2.03 1.34 2.98
CA LEU A 207 -2.44 0.70 1.74
C LEU A 207 -3.96 0.58 1.66
N HIS A 208 -4.47 0.78 0.45
CA HIS A 208 -5.88 0.71 0.12
C HIS A 208 -6.09 -0.30 -1.00
N ALA A 209 -6.95 -1.30 -0.75
CA ALA A 209 -7.40 -2.27 -1.74
C ALA A 209 -8.70 -1.78 -2.37
N ARG A 210 -8.69 -1.66 -3.70
CA ARG A 210 -9.88 -1.38 -4.51
C ARG A 210 -10.80 -2.59 -4.52
N TYR A 211 -12.08 -2.33 -4.75
CA TYR A 211 -13.09 -3.37 -4.85
C TYR A 211 -12.71 -4.39 -5.94
N PRO A 212 -12.46 -5.66 -5.58
CA PRO A 212 -12.18 -6.72 -6.53
C PRO A 212 -13.46 -7.14 -7.27
N LEU A 213 -13.28 -7.95 -8.32
CA LEU A 213 -14.41 -8.67 -8.90
C LEU A 213 -14.98 -9.66 -7.90
N LEU A 214 -16.27 -9.96 -8.02
CA LEU A 214 -16.95 -10.97 -7.20
C LEU A 214 -16.25 -12.32 -7.35
N ASP A 215 -16.16 -13.06 -6.26
CA ASP A 215 -15.64 -14.42 -6.25
C ASP A 215 -16.56 -15.32 -5.42
N TYR A 216 -16.67 -16.60 -5.80
CA TYR A 216 -17.51 -17.57 -5.09
C TYR A 216 -17.08 -17.80 -3.63
N ARG A 217 -15.79 -17.57 -3.31
CA ARG A 217 -15.26 -17.66 -1.94
C ARG A 217 -15.58 -16.41 -1.12
N GLY A 218 -16.04 -15.34 -1.76
CA GLY A 218 -16.32 -14.02 -1.15
C GLY A 218 -15.07 -13.23 -0.74
N TYR A 219 -13.88 -13.77 -1.00
CA TYR A 219 -12.59 -13.16 -0.67
C TYR A 219 -11.60 -13.38 -1.80
N VAL A 220 -10.72 -12.41 -2.03
CA VAL A 220 -9.56 -12.54 -2.90
C VAL A 220 -8.28 -12.38 -2.08
N ASN A 221 -7.23 -13.11 -2.46
CA ASN A 221 -5.90 -12.99 -1.87
C ASN A 221 -5.04 -12.12 -2.79
N ILE A 222 -4.50 -11.05 -2.25
CA ILE A 222 -3.56 -10.16 -2.93
C ILE A 222 -2.19 -10.38 -2.29
N ASN A 223 -1.19 -10.68 -3.10
CA ASN A 223 0.17 -10.88 -2.63
C ASN A 223 0.98 -9.63 -2.91
N ILE A 224 1.59 -9.06 -1.87
CA ILE A 224 2.56 -7.97 -2.01
C ILE A 224 3.95 -8.60 -1.98
N ASN A 225 4.67 -8.42 -3.09
CA ASN A 225 6.02 -8.94 -3.26
C ASN A 225 7.03 -8.16 -2.41
N GLU A 226 8.27 -8.64 -2.39
CA GLU A 226 9.36 -8.00 -1.68
C GLU A 226 9.68 -6.61 -2.27
N PRO A 227 10.04 -5.63 -1.44
CA PRO A 227 10.48 -4.32 -1.90
C PRO A 227 11.94 -4.36 -2.35
N ASP A 228 12.34 -3.33 -3.09
CA ASP A 228 13.76 -2.99 -3.15
C ASP A 228 14.13 -2.17 -1.92
N LEU A 229 15.22 -2.56 -1.26
CA LEU A 229 15.75 -1.92 -0.07
C LEU A 229 17.08 -1.28 -0.41
N LEU A 230 17.16 0.04 -0.28
CA LEU A 230 18.37 0.79 -0.58
C LEU A 230 18.77 1.61 0.65
N LEU A 231 20.07 1.83 0.79
CA LEU A 231 20.62 2.81 1.72
C LEU A 231 21.32 3.90 0.91
N ARG A 232 20.99 5.16 1.18
CA ARG A 232 21.70 6.31 0.60
C ARG A 232 22.43 7.09 1.67
N CYS A 233 23.71 7.35 1.51
CA CYS A 233 24.51 8.06 2.52
C CYS A 233 25.34 9.17 1.90
N ARG A 234 25.53 10.27 2.65
CA ARG A 234 26.43 11.36 2.30
C ARG A 234 27.20 11.85 3.54
N PRO A 235 28.46 12.30 3.40
CA PRO A 235 29.22 12.84 4.52
C PRO A 235 28.51 14.02 5.20
N LYS A 236 28.66 14.14 6.53
CA LYS A 236 28.17 15.32 7.27
C LYS A 236 29.08 16.54 7.10
N GLU A 237 30.37 16.31 6.88
CA GLU A 237 31.35 17.38 6.63
C GLU A 237 31.41 17.71 5.13
N ASP A 238 31.34 19.00 4.80
CA ASP A 238 31.51 19.51 3.44
C ASP A 238 32.94 19.22 2.96
N SER A 239 33.12 18.16 2.17
CA SER A 239 34.34 18.01 1.38
C SER A 239 34.36 19.15 0.37
N GLU A 240 35.47 19.90 0.30
CA GLU A 240 35.65 21.20 -0.41
C GLU A 240 35.36 21.22 -1.94
N LEU A 241 34.70 20.20 -2.50
CA LEU A 241 34.38 20.05 -3.91
C LEU A 241 32.85 19.90 -4.14
N ASN A 242 32.11 20.98 -3.88
CA ASN A 242 30.85 21.48 -4.49
C ASN A 242 29.90 20.58 -5.34
N ALA A 243 29.85 19.26 -5.18
CA ALA A 243 28.85 18.41 -5.80
C ALA A 243 28.23 17.51 -4.72
N CYS A 244 27.08 17.92 -4.17
CA CYS A 244 26.31 17.09 -3.25
C CYS A 244 25.91 15.79 -3.98
N SER A 245 26.47 14.67 -3.53
CA SER A 245 26.18 13.34 -4.07
C SER A 245 25.92 12.34 -2.95
N TRP A 246 24.89 11.53 -3.12
CA TRP A 246 24.57 10.39 -2.29
C TRP A 246 25.27 9.14 -2.83
N THR A 247 25.92 8.38 -1.95
CA THR A 247 26.32 7.01 -2.24
C THR A 247 25.11 6.10 -2.06
N LEU A 248 24.77 5.33 -3.09
CA LEU A 248 23.65 4.40 -3.10
C LEU A 248 24.12 2.96 -2.95
N ILE A 249 23.53 2.25 -2.01
CA ILE A 249 23.83 0.86 -1.65
C ILE A 249 22.53 0.05 -1.80
N ASP A 250 22.54 -0.97 -2.68
CA ASP A 250 21.50 -2.00 -2.70
C ASP A 250 21.73 -2.92 -1.52
N MET A 251 20.72 -3.15 -0.68
CA MET A 251 20.79 -4.07 0.45
C MET A 251 20.63 -5.53 0.03
N GLY A 252 20.34 -5.78 -1.25
CA GLY A 252 20.15 -7.10 -1.83
C GLY A 252 18.75 -7.66 -1.60
N ILE A 253 18.59 -8.94 -1.93
CA ILE A 253 17.33 -9.68 -1.81
C ILE A 253 17.44 -10.58 -0.59
N PHE A 254 16.50 -10.43 0.34
CA PHE A 254 16.53 -11.15 1.61
C PHE A 254 15.62 -12.39 1.56
N ASN A 255 16.23 -13.57 1.36
CA ASN A 255 15.50 -14.83 1.38
C ASN A 255 15.02 -15.16 2.81
N GLY A 256 13.74 -14.93 3.06
CA GLY A 256 13.12 -15.11 4.37
C GLY A 256 12.00 -14.11 4.65
N SER A 257 11.88 -13.07 3.81
CA SER A 257 10.74 -12.16 3.86
C SER A 257 9.46 -12.89 3.44
N SER A 258 8.47 -12.91 4.33
CA SER A 258 7.15 -13.41 4.01
C SER A 258 6.49 -12.49 2.98
N VAL A 259 6.05 -13.06 1.86
CA VAL A 259 5.07 -12.42 0.98
C VAL A 259 3.90 -11.96 1.85
N ALA A 260 3.61 -10.65 1.86
CA ALA A 260 2.52 -10.12 2.66
C ALA A 260 1.21 -10.46 1.94
N ALA A 261 0.53 -11.51 2.41
CA ALA A 261 -0.73 -11.97 1.87
C ALA A 261 -1.90 -11.16 2.46
N TRP A 262 -2.63 -10.46 1.61
CA TRP A 262 -3.79 -9.68 1.95
C TRP A 262 -5.07 -10.37 1.47
N ARG A 263 -5.80 -10.94 2.42
CA ARG A 263 -7.17 -11.43 2.16
C ARG A 263 -8.17 -10.28 2.29
N THR A 264 -8.77 -9.85 1.18
CA THR A 264 -9.77 -8.78 1.14
C THR A 264 -11.14 -9.31 0.72
N PRO A 265 -12.25 -8.86 1.33
CA PRO A 265 -13.59 -9.26 0.91
C PRO A 265 -13.91 -8.69 -0.48
N CYS A 266 -14.50 -9.51 -1.35
CA CYS A 266 -14.91 -9.11 -2.70
C CYS A 266 -16.40 -9.34 -2.98
N GLY A 267 -17.16 -9.90 -2.03
CA GLY A 267 -18.56 -10.25 -2.22
C GLY A 267 -18.72 -11.62 -2.89
N ASN A 268 -19.74 -12.36 -2.46
CA ASN A 268 -20.02 -13.70 -2.99
C ASN A 268 -20.94 -13.60 -4.21
N GLU A 269 -20.47 -14.10 -5.35
CA GLU A 269 -21.25 -14.15 -6.58
C GLU A 269 -22.61 -14.86 -6.41
N ALA A 270 -22.67 -15.89 -5.56
CA ALA A 270 -23.91 -16.62 -5.28
C ALA A 270 -25.03 -15.75 -4.67
N HIS A 271 -24.66 -14.64 -4.03
CA HIS A 271 -25.63 -13.70 -3.44
C HIS A 271 -25.94 -12.52 -4.37
N ALA A 272 -25.20 -12.34 -5.46
CA ALA A 272 -25.28 -11.15 -6.30
C ALA A 272 -26.70 -10.89 -6.86
N MET A 273 -27.34 -11.94 -7.39
CA MET A 273 -28.70 -11.82 -7.95
C MET A 273 -29.74 -11.48 -6.86
N ALA A 274 -29.69 -12.17 -5.72
CA ALA A 274 -30.63 -11.94 -4.63
C ALA A 274 -30.48 -10.52 -4.06
N VAL A 275 -29.25 -10.09 -3.78
CA VAL A 275 -28.95 -8.74 -3.31
C VAL A 275 -29.45 -7.71 -4.33
N THR A 276 -29.18 -7.89 -5.62
CA THR A 276 -29.64 -6.97 -6.68
C THR A 276 -31.15 -6.82 -6.70
N ILE A 277 -31.90 -7.93 -6.66
CA ILE A 277 -33.37 -7.90 -6.70
C ILE A 277 -33.93 -7.18 -5.47
N ILE A 278 -33.44 -7.52 -4.27
CA ILE A 278 -33.91 -6.94 -3.02
C ILE A 278 -33.58 -5.43 -2.97
N THR A 279 -32.36 -5.05 -3.32
CA THR A 279 -31.95 -3.64 -3.36
C THR A 279 -32.78 -2.85 -4.36
N TYR A 280 -33.03 -3.39 -5.56
CA TYR A 280 -33.86 -2.74 -6.58
C TYR A 280 -35.30 -2.51 -6.09
N LEU A 281 -35.96 -3.55 -5.56
CA LEU A 281 -37.32 -3.44 -5.05
C LEU A 281 -37.41 -2.47 -3.87
N SER A 282 -36.45 -2.53 -2.95
CA SER A 282 -36.38 -1.61 -1.82
C SER A 282 -36.21 -0.16 -2.29
N ALA A 283 -35.29 0.09 -3.22
CA ALA A 283 -35.07 1.43 -3.77
C ALA A 283 -36.33 1.95 -4.47
N LEU A 284 -36.98 1.12 -5.31
CA LEU A 284 -38.21 1.48 -6.01
C LEU A 284 -39.33 1.86 -5.04
N VAL A 285 -39.58 1.04 -4.01
CA VAL A 285 -40.61 1.31 -3.00
C VAL A 285 -40.29 2.60 -2.24
N CYS A 286 -39.04 2.79 -1.81
CA CYS A 286 -38.61 4.02 -1.13
C CYS A 286 -38.81 5.25 -2.02
N SER A 287 -38.42 5.20 -3.29
CA SER A 287 -38.61 6.29 -4.24
C SER A 287 -40.09 6.62 -4.45
N LEU A 288 -40.94 5.61 -4.60
CA LEU A 288 -42.40 5.81 -4.74
C LEU A 288 -43.01 6.45 -3.48
N LEU A 289 -42.60 6.02 -2.29
CA LEU A 289 -43.07 6.60 -1.03
C LEU A 289 -42.65 8.07 -0.88
N ILE A 290 -41.43 8.43 -1.30
CA ILE A 290 -40.96 9.83 -1.30
C ILE A 290 -41.81 10.67 -2.28
N VAL A 291 -42.05 10.18 -3.49
CA VAL A 291 -42.86 10.89 -4.50
C VAL A 291 -44.31 11.05 -4.05
N LEU A 292 -44.93 10.00 -3.51
CA LEU A 292 -46.30 10.07 -3.01
C LEU A 292 -46.40 11.06 -1.83
N SER A 293 -45.49 10.97 -0.87
CA SER A 293 -45.49 11.85 0.29
C SER A 293 -45.35 13.31 -0.14
N SER A 294 -44.41 13.63 -1.02
CA SER A 294 -44.22 14.99 -1.53
C SER A 294 -45.44 15.52 -2.31
N ALA A 295 -46.07 14.69 -3.14
CA ALA A 295 -47.30 15.06 -3.84
C ALA A 295 -48.46 15.36 -2.87
N PHE A 296 -48.69 14.50 -1.86
CA PHE A 296 -49.74 14.71 -0.87
C PHE A 296 -49.49 15.96 0.00
N PHE A 297 -48.24 16.23 0.38
CA PHE A 297 -47.89 17.43 1.14
C PHE A 297 -48.05 18.72 0.31
N SER A 298 -47.61 18.73 -0.95
CA SER A 298 -47.80 19.87 -1.85
C SER A 298 -49.28 20.18 -2.09
N GLN A 299 -50.09 19.14 -2.28
CA GLN A 299 -51.53 19.30 -2.46
C GLN A 299 -52.23 19.84 -1.20
N LYS A 300 -51.69 19.56 -0.01
CA LYS A 300 -52.20 20.10 1.25
C LYS A 300 -51.88 21.58 1.42
N GLU A 301 -50.71 22.05 0.99
CA GLU A 301 -50.38 23.50 0.99
C GLU A 301 -51.25 24.28 0.02
N THR A 302 -51.53 23.74 -1.18
CA THR A 302 -52.42 24.41 -2.15
C THR A 302 -53.88 24.47 -1.73
N ASN A 303 -54.33 23.60 -0.81
CA ASN A 303 -55.71 23.57 -0.32
C ASN A 303 -55.91 24.41 0.97
N ILE A 304 -54.85 24.99 1.52
CA ILE A 304 -54.90 25.85 2.73
C ILE A 304 -54.74 27.34 2.37
N ALA A 305 -54.39 27.67 1.12
CA ALA A 305 -54.40 29.02 0.56
C ALA A 305 -55.75 29.35 -0.07
#